data_AF-A0A4S3KH88-F1
#
_entry.id   AF-A0A4S3KH88-F1
#
_cell.length_a   1.000
_cell.length_b   1.000
_cell.length_c   1.000
_cell.angle_alpha   90.00
_cell.angle_beta   90.00
_cell.angle_gamma   90.00
#
_symmetry.space_group_name_H-M   'P 1'
#
loop_
_entity.id
_entity.type
_entity.pdbx_description
1 polymer ?
#
loop_
_entity_poly.entity_id
_entity_poly.type
_entity_poly.pdbx_seq_one_letter_code
_entity_poly.pdbx_strand_id
1 'polypeptide(L)'
;RLALPLLVAAVLLFYTGCAFAYFLILPAAFHFLTLVTPPGVSMMTDIGHYLSFVLHVFFAFGLCFEVPVIVVVLAALGVVSVAKLRSARRYVIVGAFVVAAIITPPDVLSMTLLAVPMVLLYEIGVLVAAMLVRQKAARAAQHQDGDPR
;
A
#
# COMPACT_ATOMS: atom_id res chain seq x y z
N ARG A 1 -8.16 -23.65 3.03
CA ARG A 1 -8.98 -22.70 2.23
C ARG A 1 -8.62 -21.27 2.64
N LEU A 2 -7.56 -20.69 2.05
CA LEU A 2 -7.09 -19.34 2.38
C LEU A 2 -7.60 -18.26 1.41
N ALA A 3 -8.19 -18.65 0.27
CA ALA A 3 -8.60 -17.72 -0.78
C ALA A 3 -9.75 -16.79 -0.37
N LEU A 4 -10.77 -17.31 0.33
CA LEU A 4 -11.91 -16.50 0.77
C LEU A 4 -11.55 -15.39 1.77
N PRO A 5 -10.84 -15.65 2.89
CA PRO A 5 -10.48 -14.58 3.82
C PRO A 5 -9.52 -13.56 3.19
N LEU A 6 -8.67 -14.01 2.27
CA LEU A 6 -7.79 -13.13 1.52
C LEU A 6 -8.56 -12.24 0.54
N LEU A 7 -9.55 -12.78 -0.17
CA LEU A 7 -10.39 -12.01 -1.08
C LEU A 7 -11.18 -10.92 -0.32
N VAL A 8 -11.75 -11.28 0.83
CA VAL A 8 -12.46 -10.32 1.69
C VAL A 8 -11.48 -9.24 2.18
N ALA A 9 -10.29 -9.63 2.62
CA ALA A 9 -9.26 -8.67 3.04
C ALA A 9 -8.83 -7.74 1.90
N ALA A 10 -8.66 -8.25 0.68
CA ALA A 10 -8.33 -7.47 -0.51
C ALA A 10 -9.41 -6.43 -0.80
N VAL A 11 -10.68 -6.85 -0.91
CA VAL A 11 -11.79 -5.93 -1.14
C VAL A 11 -11.85 -4.84 -0.05
N LEU A 12 -11.70 -5.21 1.22
CA LEU A 12 -11.66 -4.24 2.32
C LEU A 12 -10.46 -3.29 2.23
N LEU A 13 -9.27 -3.79 1.90
CA LEU A 13 -8.07 -2.98 1.72
C LEU A 13 -8.22 -2.02 0.54
N PHE A 14 -8.81 -2.46 -0.57
CA PHE A 14 -9.07 -1.60 -1.74
C PHE A 14 -10.00 -0.44 -1.38
N TYR A 15 -11.13 -0.70 -0.72
CA TYR A 15 -12.04 0.36 -0.27
C TYR A 15 -11.37 1.28 0.77
N THR A 16 -10.55 0.72 1.66
CA THR A 16 -9.76 1.52 2.61
C THR A 16 -8.75 2.40 1.88
N GLY A 17 -8.14 1.90 0.80
CA GLY A 17 -7.23 2.66 -0.06
C GLY A 17 -7.94 3.81 -0.77
N CYS A 18 -9.13 3.56 -1.31
CA CYS A 18 -9.98 4.62 -1.90
C CYS A 18 -10.39 5.66 -0.85
N ALA A 19 -10.77 5.24 0.36
CA ALA A 19 -11.10 6.15 1.44
C ALA A 19 -9.87 6.98 1.86
N PHE A 20 -8.70 6.36 1.98
CA PHE A 20 -7.44 7.03 2.29
C PHE A 20 -7.06 8.06 1.23
N ALA A 21 -7.20 7.71 -0.05
CA ALA A 21 -7.01 8.62 -1.18
C ALA A 21 -7.92 9.86 -1.07
N TYR A 22 -9.20 9.64 -0.79
CA TYR A 22 -10.19 10.71 -0.70
C TYR A 22 -9.99 11.63 0.52
N PHE A 23 -9.78 11.05 1.71
CA PHE A 23 -9.78 11.80 2.97
C PHE A 23 -8.42 12.37 3.36
N LEU A 24 -7.32 11.79 2.89
CA LEU A 24 -5.97 12.23 3.27
C LEU A 24 -5.20 12.80 2.10
N ILE A 25 -5.19 12.10 0.96
CA ILE A 25 -4.33 12.48 -0.18
C ILE A 25 -4.88 13.67 -0.95
N LEU A 26 -6.17 13.66 -1.31
CA LEU A 26 -6.78 14.80 -2.01
C LEU A 26 -6.66 16.11 -1.21
N PRO A 27 -7.00 16.16 0.11
CA PRO A 27 -6.85 17.38 0.88
C PRO A 27 -5.40 17.86 0.98
N ALA A 28 -4.45 16.94 1.14
CA ALA A 28 -3.02 17.30 1.15
C ALA A 28 -2.57 17.90 -0.18
N ALA A 29 -2.98 17.31 -1.30
CA ALA A 29 -2.68 17.83 -2.63
C ALA A 29 -3.28 19.22 -2.86
N PHE A 30 -4.56 19.43 -2.50
CA PHE A 30 -5.19 20.75 -2.63
C PHE A 30 -4.60 21.79 -1.68
N HIS A 31 -4.24 21.40 -0.46
CA HIS A 31 -3.53 22.27 0.48
C HIS A 31 -2.20 22.74 -0.12
N PHE A 32 -1.43 21.83 -0.73
CA PHE A 32 -0.19 22.22 -1.40
C PHE A 32 -0.46 23.20 -2.54
N LEU A 33 -1.47 22.94 -3.37
CA LEU A 33 -1.84 23.84 -4.47
C LEU A 33 -2.23 25.24 -3.97
N THR A 34 -2.92 25.36 -2.83
CA THR A 34 -3.26 26.67 -2.26
C THR A 34 -2.03 27.40 -1.71
N LEU A 35 -1.06 26.69 -1.12
CA LEU A 35 0.19 27.28 -0.62
C LEU A 35 1.07 27.89 -1.71
N VAL A 36 1.08 27.28 -2.90
CA VAL A 36 1.89 27.78 -4.03
C VAL A 36 1.15 28.83 -4.87
N THR A 37 -0.14 29.04 -4.63
CA THR A 37 -0.95 30.02 -5.38
C THR A 37 -0.65 31.44 -4.86
N PRO A 38 -0.19 32.37 -5.71
CA PRO A 38 0.07 33.75 -5.32
C PRO A 38 -1.20 34.49 -4.86
N PRO A 39 -1.08 35.43 -3.91
CA PRO A 39 -2.22 36.25 -3.50
C PRO A 39 -2.78 37.03 -4.70
N GLY A 40 -4.06 36.85 -4.98
CA GLY A 40 -4.76 37.50 -6.10
C GLY A 40 -4.97 36.62 -7.34
N VAL A 41 -4.48 35.37 -7.36
CA VAL A 41 -4.77 34.39 -8.41
C VAL A 41 -5.81 33.39 -7.90
N SER A 42 -6.96 33.29 -8.55
CA SER A 42 -7.96 32.26 -8.25
C SER A 42 -7.52 30.92 -8.85
N MET A 43 -7.48 29.88 -8.02
CA MET A 43 -7.24 28.52 -8.48
C MET A 43 -8.45 28.05 -9.31
N MET A 44 -8.34 28.15 -10.64
CA MET A 44 -9.35 27.67 -11.59
C MET A 44 -8.85 26.36 -12.22
N THR A 45 -8.97 25.26 -11.49
CA THR A 45 -8.71 23.94 -12.06
C THR A 45 -9.85 23.55 -12.98
N ASP A 46 -9.53 23.26 -14.24
CA ASP A 46 -10.47 22.67 -15.20
C ASP A 46 -11.02 21.34 -14.67
N ILE A 47 -12.32 21.10 -14.86
CA ILE A 47 -13.00 19.93 -14.29
C ILE A 47 -12.52 18.61 -14.90
N GLY A 48 -12.08 18.62 -16.16
CA GLY A 48 -11.51 17.46 -16.83
C GLY A 48 -10.16 17.09 -16.21
N HIS A 49 -9.32 18.09 -15.92
CA HIS A 49 -8.06 17.89 -15.22
C HIS A 49 -8.25 17.44 -13.77
N TYR A 50 -9.21 18.05 -13.05
CA TYR A 50 -9.56 17.64 -11.69
C TYR A 50 -10.04 16.18 -11.64
N LEU A 51 -11.00 15.79 -12.48
CA LEU A 51 -11.53 14.44 -12.49
C LEU A 51 -10.45 13.42 -12.87
N SER A 52 -9.63 13.74 -13.88
CA SER A 52 -8.50 12.90 -14.28
C SER A 52 -7.53 12.70 -13.12
N PHE A 53 -7.17 13.77 -12.41
CA PHE A 53 -6.30 13.68 -11.23
C PHE A 53 -6.91 12.79 -10.15
N VAL A 54 -8.17 13.03 -9.76
CA VAL A 54 -8.87 12.23 -8.74
C VAL A 54 -8.91 10.75 -9.13
N LEU A 55 -9.26 10.43 -10.37
CA LEU A 55 -9.30 9.04 -10.85
C LEU A 55 -7.92 8.38 -10.78
N HIS A 56 -6.85 9.05 -11.22
CA HIS A 56 -5.49 8.52 -11.13
C HIS A 56 -5.08 8.26 -9.68
N VAL A 57 -5.37 9.19 -8.76
CA VAL A 57 -5.07 9.03 -7.33
C VAL A 57 -5.81 7.81 -6.77
N PHE A 58 -7.10 7.67 -7.06
CA PHE A 58 -7.90 6.53 -6.58
C PHE A 58 -7.38 5.20 -7.10
N PHE A 59 -7.08 5.09 -8.40
CA PHE A 59 -6.53 3.88 -8.97
C PHE A 59 -5.15 3.55 -8.39
N ALA A 60 -4.26 4.53 -8.28
CA ALA A 60 -2.92 4.31 -7.74
C ALA A 60 -2.96 3.87 -6.27
N PHE A 61 -3.72 4.56 -5.43
CA PHE A 61 -3.81 4.22 -4.01
C PHE A 61 -4.62 2.94 -3.75
N GLY A 62 -5.72 2.72 -4.47
CA GLY A 62 -6.46 1.46 -4.39
C GLY A 62 -5.56 0.26 -4.71
N LEU A 63 -4.76 0.35 -5.77
CA LEU A 63 -3.78 -0.69 -6.13
C LEU A 63 -2.62 -0.80 -5.15
N CYS A 64 -2.11 0.31 -4.61
CA CYS A 64 -1.06 0.27 -3.60
C CYS A 64 -1.53 -0.40 -2.30
N PHE A 65 -2.80 -0.26 -1.93
CA PHE A 65 -3.38 -0.97 -0.80
C PHE A 65 -3.53 -2.47 -1.05
N GLU A 66 -3.34 -2.98 -2.27
CA GLU A 66 -3.27 -4.43 -2.55
C GLU A 66 -1.85 -5.01 -2.32
N VAL A 67 -0.82 -4.18 -2.15
CA VAL A 67 0.56 -4.63 -1.89
C VAL A 67 0.65 -5.61 -0.71
N PRO A 68 0.01 -5.38 0.46
CA PRO A 68 0.05 -6.32 1.58
C PRO A 68 -0.51 -7.70 1.21
N VAL A 69 -1.60 -7.73 0.43
CA VAL A 69 -2.25 -8.97 -0.05
C VAL A 69 -1.29 -9.72 -0.96
N ILE A 70 -0.68 -9.05 -1.93
CA ILE A 70 0.31 -9.64 -2.85
C ILE A 70 1.49 -10.23 -2.07
N VAL A 71 2.04 -9.50 -1.11
CA VAL A 71 3.16 -9.95 -0.27
C VAL A 71 2.79 -11.22 0.52
N VAL A 72 1.60 -11.24 1.12
CA VAL A 72 1.09 -12.39 1.85
C VAL A 72 0.90 -13.59 0.93
N VAL A 73 0.34 -13.41 -0.27
CA VAL A 73 0.15 -14.48 -1.26
C VAL A 73 1.49 -15.08 -1.69
N LEU A 74 2.45 -14.24 -2.08
CA LEU A 74 3.77 -14.69 -2.52
C LEU A 74 4.49 -15.51 -1.44
N ALA A 75 4.39 -15.08 -0.18
CA ALA A 75 4.95 -15.81 0.95
C ALA A 75 4.18 -17.10 1.25
N ALA A 76 2.85 -17.08 1.17
CA ALA A 76 2.00 -18.24 1.45
C ALA A 76 2.15 -19.36 0.42
N LEU A 77 2.42 -19.00 -0.85
CA LEU A 77 2.75 -19.90 -1.96
C LEU A 77 4.20 -20.39 -1.93
N GLY A 78 5.08 -19.77 -1.12
CA GLY A 78 6.50 -20.11 -1.06
C GLY A 78 7.33 -19.57 -2.23
N VAL A 79 6.76 -18.71 -3.08
CA VAL A 79 7.45 -18.08 -4.22
C VAL A 79 8.58 -17.16 -3.71
N VAL A 80 8.33 -16.45 -2.60
CA VAL A 80 9.31 -15.55 -1.99
C VAL A 80 9.38 -15.80 -0.49
N SER A 81 10.59 -15.92 0.05
CA SER A 81 10.79 -16.05 1.50
C SER A 81 10.61 -14.71 2.21
N VAL A 82 10.16 -14.75 3.47
CA VAL A 82 10.04 -13.57 4.33
C VAL A 82 11.39 -12.84 4.46
N ALA A 83 12.51 -13.59 4.45
CA ALA A 83 13.86 -13.01 4.47
C ALA A 83 14.16 -12.17 3.21
N LYS A 84 13.78 -12.67 2.01
CA LYS A 84 13.92 -11.91 0.76
C LYS A 84 13.06 -10.65 0.77
N LEU A 85 11.81 -10.74 1.23
CA LEU A 85 10.94 -9.57 1.38
C LEU A 85 11.55 -8.54 2.34
N ARG A 86 12.10 -8.96 3.49
CA ARG A 86 12.79 -8.05 4.41
C ARG A 86 14.03 -7.40 3.79
N SER A 87 14.80 -8.11 2.96
CA SER A 87 15.94 -7.53 2.26
C SER A 87 15.54 -6.52 1.17
N ALA A 88 14.30 -6.61 0.68
CA ALA A 88 13.78 -5.78 -0.40
C ALA A 88 13.26 -4.40 0.06
N ARG A 89 13.26 -4.11 1.38
CA ARG A 89 12.77 -2.84 1.96
C ARG A 89 13.31 -1.60 1.27
N ARG A 90 14.62 -1.56 1.00
CA ARG A 90 15.26 -0.42 0.30
C ARG A 90 14.67 -0.16 -1.08
N TYR A 91 14.31 -1.21 -1.82
CA TYR A 91 13.70 -1.08 -3.14
C TYR A 91 12.25 -0.59 -3.04
N VAL A 92 11.51 -1.05 -2.02
CA VAL A 92 10.14 -0.60 -1.79
C VAL A 92 10.11 0.87 -1.40
N ILE A 93 11.03 1.32 -0.54
CA ILE A 93 11.14 2.74 -0.17
C ILE A 93 11.37 3.58 -1.44
N VAL A 94 12.36 3.22 -2.27
CA VAL A 94 12.62 3.94 -3.53
C VAL A 94 11.39 3.91 -4.45
N GLY A 95 10.75 2.74 -4.61
CA GLY A 95 9.54 2.60 -5.42
C GLY A 95 8.38 3.47 -4.92
N ALA A 96 8.16 3.53 -3.60
CA ALA A 96 7.14 4.38 -2.98
C ALA A 96 7.39 5.86 -3.25
N PHE A 97 8.64 6.31 -3.16
CA PHE A 97 9.00 7.69 -3.50
C PHE A 97 8.84 7.99 -4.99
N VAL A 98 9.18 7.04 -5.88
CA VAL A 98 8.95 7.19 -7.33
C VAL A 98 7.47 7.33 -7.65
N VAL A 99 6.61 6.48 -7.07
CA VAL A 99 5.16 6.56 -7.25
C VAL A 99 4.61 7.87 -6.69
N ALA A 100 5.06 8.28 -5.50
CA ALA A 100 4.68 9.55 -4.91
C ALA A 100 5.07 10.73 -5.81
N ALA A 101 6.28 10.72 -6.40
CA ALA A 101 6.77 11.75 -7.31
C ALA A 101 6.02 11.82 -8.65
N ILE A 102 5.39 10.73 -9.10
CA ILE A 102 4.56 10.71 -10.31
C ILE A 102 3.18 11.32 -10.02
N ILE A 103 2.63 11.04 -8.83
CA ILE A 103 1.27 11.44 -8.45
C ILE A 103 1.24 12.89 -7.95
N THR A 104 2.24 13.29 -7.16
CA THR A 104 2.33 14.64 -6.62
C THR A 104 3.25 15.49 -7.49
N PRO A 105 2.99 16.82 -7.55
CA PRO A 105 4.01 17.77 -8.01
C PRO A 105 5.34 17.55 -7.26
N PRO A 106 6.47 18.13 -7.72
CA PRO A 106 7.79 17.98 -7.06
C PRO A 106 7.86 18.76 -5.72
N ASP A 107 6.99 18.41 -4.78
CA ASP A 107 6.92 18.88 -3.41
C ASP A 107 7.36 17.77 -2.46
N VAL A 108 8.43 18.03 -1.71
CA VAL A 108 9.01 17.06 -0.79
C VAL A 108 8.05 16.72 0.34
N LEU A 109 7.25 17.68 0.83
CA LEU A 109 6.35 17.45 1.96
C LEU A 109 5.18 16.54 1.59
N SER A 110 4.49 16.84 0.49
CA SER A 110 3.42 15.98 -0.03
C SER A 110 3.98 14.62 -0.43
N MET A 111 5.13 14.59 -1.10
CA MET A 111 5.77 13.33 -1.52
C MET A 111 6.10 12.42 -0.33
N THR A 112 6.67 12.94 0.76
CA THR A 112 6.95 12.14 1.96
C THR A 112 5.66 11.70 2.67
N LEU A 113 4.65 12.57 2.74
CA LEU A 113 3.34 12.24 3.31
C LEU A 113 2.65 11.11 2.56
N LEU A 114 2.86 11.00 1.24
CA LEU A 114 2.36 9.90 0.41
C LEU A 114 3.22 8.63 0.49
N ALA A 115 4.54 8.77 0.51
CA ALA A 115 5.47 7.63 0.51
C ALA A 115 5.44 6.85 1.84
N VAL A 116 5.29 7.54 2.98
CA VAL A 116 5.25 6.91 4.31
C VAL A 116 4.14 5.85 4.44
N PRO A 117 2.86 6.13 4.08
CA PRO A 117 1.79 5.15 4.06
C PRO A 117 2.10 3.92 3.20
N MET A 118 2.71 4.11 2.02
CA MET A 118 3.06 3.00 1.12
C MET A 118 4.10 2.08 1.75
N VAL A 119 5.13 2.65 2.37
CA VAL A 119 6.15 1.86 3.10
C VAL A 119 5.52 1.15 4.28
N LEU A 120 4.64 1.81 5.03
CA LEU A 120 3.92 1.22 6.16
C LEU A 120 3.07 0.01 5.72
N LEU A 121 2.32 0.13 4.62
CA LEU A 121 1.52 -0.96 4.06
C LEU A 121 2.39 -2.17 3.72
N TYR A 122 3.52 -1.94 3.06
CA TYR A 122 4.46 -3.01 2.76
C TYR A 122 4.95 -3.72 4.02
N GLU A 123 5.32 -2.97 5.06
CA GLU A 123 5.76 -3.53 6.34
C GLU A 123 4.68 -4.37 7.02
N ILE A 124 3.43 -3.90 7.00
CA ILE A 124 2.27 -4.65 7.49
C ILE A 124 2.14 -5.97 6.72
N GLY A 125 2.24 -5.93 5.38
CA GLY A 125 2.21 -7.13 4.54
C GLY A 125 3.29 -8.14 4.90
N VAL A 126 4.53 -7.68 5.07
CA VAL A 126 5.67 -8.54 5.46
C VAL A 126 5.48 -9.14 6.84
N LEU A 127 4.93 -8.36 7.79
CA LEU A 127 4.66 -8.82 9.15
C LEU A 127 3.58 -9.91 9.18
N VAL A 128 2.47 -9.70 8.47
CA VAL A 128 1.38 -10.69 8.35
C VAL A 128 1.89 -11.96 7.66
N ALA A 129 2.66 -11.83 6.59
CA ALA A 129 3.30 -12.95 5.92
C ALA A 129 4.19 -13.76 6.86
N ALA A 130 5.00 -13.09 7.70
CA ALA A 130 5.86 -13.74 8.68
C ALA A 130 5.08 -14.53 9.73
N MET A 131 3.96 -13.97 10.22
CA MET A 131 3.08 -14.65 11.17
C MET A 131 2.45 -15.91 10.56
N LEU A 132 1.94 -15.82 9.33
CA LEU A 132 1.29 -16.95 8.65
C LEU A 132 2.27 -18.09 8.36
N VAL A 133 3.49 -17.79 7.91
CA VAL A 133 4.52 -18.80 7.66
C VAL A 133 4.92 -19.51 8.97
N ARG A 134 5.08 -18.77 10.08
CA ARG A 134 5.35 -19.36 11.40
C ARG A 134 4.22 -20.27 11.88
N GLN A 135 2.96 -19.87 11.72
CA GLN A 135 1.81 -20.71 12.10
C GLN A 135 1.74 -22.01 11.29
N LYS A 136 2.03 -21.97 9.98
CA LYS A 136 2.13 -23.17 9.15
C LYS A 136 3.21 -24.13 9.68
N ALA A 137 4.38 -23.62 10.03
CA ALA A 137 5.47 -24.43 10.57
C ALA A 137 5.11 -25.07 11.93
N ALA A 138 4.46 -24.31 12.83
CA ALA A 138 4.03 -24.82 14.13
C ALA A 138 2.98 -25.94 14.01
N ARG A 139 2.00 -25.80 13.09
CA ARG A 139 1.00 -26.84 12.84
C ARG A 139 1.60 -28.11 12.24
N ALA A 140 2.64 -27.98 11.39
CA ALA A 140 3.33 -29.13 10.83
C ALA A 140 4.09 -29.94 11.91
N ALA A 141 4.73 -29.25 12.87
CA ALA A 141 5.41 -29.91 13.99
C ALA A 141 4.44 -30.67 14.92
N GLN A 142 3.25 -30.10 15.18
CA GLN A 142 2.23 -30.75 16.01
C GLN A 142 1.60 -32.02 15.38
N HIS A 143 1.60 -32.14 14.06
CA HIS A 143 1.13 -33.37 13.40
C HIS A 143 2.15 -34.51 13.41
N GLN A 144 3.42 -34.22 13.70
CA GLN A 144 4.49 -35.21 13.66
C GLN A 144 4.79 -35.86 15.03
N ASP A 145 4.37 -35.21 16.13
CA ASP A 145 4.49 -35.69 17.52
C ASP A 145 3.29 -36.55 18.00
N GLY A 146 2.29 -36.77 17.14
CA GLY A 146 1.04 -37.46 17.46
C GLY A 146 0.94 -38.91 16.96
N ASP A 147 2.03 -39.52 16.49
CA ASP A 147 2.07 -40.94 16.08
C ASP A 147 2.73 -41.80 17.19
N PRO A 148 1.97 -42.28 18.19
CA PRO A 148 2.45 -43.30 19.11
C PRO A 148 2.40 -44.66 18.40
N ARG A 149 3.53 -45.06 17.80
CA ARG A 149 3.80 -46.47 17.53
C ARG A 149 4.03 -47.22 18.84
#